data_AF-A0A5K0UWM0-F1
#
_entry.id   AF-A0A5K0UWM0-F1
#
_cell.length_a   1.000
_cell.length_b   1.000
_cell.length_c   1.000
_cell.angle_alpha   90.00
_cell.angle_beta   90.00
_cell.angle_gamma   90.00
#
_symmetry.space_group_name_H-M   'P 1'
#
loop_
_entity.id
_entity.type
_entity.pdbx_description
1 polymer ?
#
loop_
_entity_poly.entity_id
_entity_poly.type
_entity_poly.pdbx_seq_one_letter_code
_entity_poly.pdbx_strand_id
1 'polypeptide(L)'
;MGRIPFNQQIENFQGTLDSITTQLGGVDRLSQSIGRSIFFVGMGSNDYLNNYLMPNYVTRNQYTGQQFASLLVDEYARQLT
;
A
#
# COMPACT_ATOMS: atom_id res chain seq x y z
N MET A 1 7.41 2.18 -17.84
CA MET A 1 7.30 1.49 -16.54
C MET A 1 6.01 1.97 -15.87
N GLY A 2 5.07 1.06 -15.58
CA GLY A 2 3.72 1.41 -15.08
C GLY A 2 3.66 1.66 -13.58
N ARG A 3 2.59 2.34 -13.12
CA ARG A 3 2.28 2.51 -11.70
C ARG A 3 2.01 1.16 -11.04
N ILE A 4 2.61 0.89 -9.88
CA ILE A 4 2.31 -0.27 -9.04
C ILE A 4 1.36 0.18 -7.92
N PRO A 5 0.07 -0.21 -7.94
CA PRO A 5 -0.88 0.14 -6.88
C PRO A 5 -0.42 -0.39 -5.52
N PHE A 6 -0.84 0.25 -4.42
CA PHE A 6 -0.36 -0.12 -3.09
C PHE A 6 -0.72 -1.57 -2.69
N ASN A 7 -1.91 -2.08 -3.06
CA ASN A 7 -2.25 -3.49 -2.90
C ASN A 7 -1.20 -4.44 -3.53
N GLN A 8 -0.71 -4.11 -4.74
CA GLN A 8 0.33 -4.90 -5.38
C GLN A 8 1.69 -4.75 -4.66
N GLN A 9 1.99 -3.59 -4.09
CA GLN A 9 3.19 -3.40 -3.27
C GLN A 9 3.15 -4.27 -2.00
N ILE A 10 1.98 -4.42 -1.38
CA ILE A 10 1.77 -5.31 -0.23
C ILE A 10 1.98 -6.78 -0.62
N GLU A 11 1.38 -7.21 -1.74
CA GLU A 11 1.60 -8.58 -2.26
C GLU A 11 3.07 -8.86 -2.59
N ASN A 12 3.75 -7.89 -3.23
CA ASN A 12 5.18 -8.01 -3.53
C ASN A 12 6.03 -8.10 -2.24
N PHE A 13 5.63 -7.35 -1.20
CA PHE A 13 6.28 -7.41 0.10
C PHE A 13 6.06 -8.77 0.76
N GLN A 14 4.86 -9.33 0.70
CA GLN A 14 4.58 -10.70 1.18
C GLN A 14 5.47 -11.74 0.47
N GLY A 15 5.57 -11.71 -0.86
CA GLY A 15 6.45 -12.61 -1.60
C GLY A 15 7.94 -12.42 -1.26
N THR A 16 8.35 -11.21 -0.89
CA THR A 16 9.70 -10.93 -0.39
C THR A 16 9.91 -11.56 0.99
N LEU A 17 8.93 -11.48 1.89
CA LEU A 17 8.99 -12.14 3.21
C LEU A 17 9.08 -13.67 3.08
N ASP A 18 8.34 -14.28 2.16
CA ASP A 18 8.41 -15.72 1.89
C ASP A 18 9.82 -16.13 1.45
N SER A 19 10.38 -15.36 0.50
CA SER A 19 11.74 -15.59 0.00
C SER A 19 12.80 -15.47 1.12
N ILE A 20 12.67 -14.46 1.97
CA ILE A 20 13.57 -14.25 3.12
C ILE A 20 13.37 -15.35 4.18
N THR A 21 12.14 -15.83 4.40
CA THR A 21 11.85 -16.93 5.33
C THR A 21 12.63 -18.18 4.96
N THR A 22 12.64 -18.54 3.67
CA THR A 22 13.43 -19.66 3.16
C THR A 22 14.92 -19.43 3.38
N GLN A 23 15.42 -18.23 3.12
CA GLN A 23 16.85 -17.89 3.28
C GLN A 23 17.31 -17.91 4.75
N LEU A 24 16.46 -17.43 5.68
CA LEU A 24 16.77 -17.42 7.11
C LEU A 24 16.61 -18.79 7.76
N GLY A 25 15.96 -19.74 7.09
CA GLY A 25 15.76 -21.10 7.57
C GLY A 25 14.57 -21.25 8.53
N GLY A 26 13.53 -20.44 8.38
CA GLY A 26 12.26 -20.61 9.10
C GLY A 26 11.60 -19.32 9.60
N VAL A 27 10.31 -19.44 9.93
CA VAL A 27 9.43 -18.33 10.33
C VAL A 27 9.85 -17.67 11.64
N ASP A 28 10.44 -18.42 12.57
CA ASP A 28 10.87 -17.88 13.88
C ASP A 28 11.97 -16.83 13.72
N ARG A 29 12.93 -17.09 12.82
CA ARG A 29 14.04 -16.16 12.53
C ARG A 29 13.58 -14.95 11.73
N LEU A 30 12.64 -15.13 10.81
CA LEU A 30 11.99 -14.01 10.14
C LEU A 30 11.29 -13.11 11.17
N SER A 31 10.47 -13.70 12.03
CA SER A 31 9.71 -12.96 13.06
C SER A 31 10.61 -12.15 13.98
N GLN A 32 11.74 -12.71 14.42
CA GLN A 32 12.72 -12.00 15.24
C GLN A 32 13.37 -10.82 14.48
N SER A 33 13.63 -10.98 13.18
CA SER A 33 14.25 -9.95 12.35
C SER A 33 13.26 -8.81 12.06
N ILE A 34 12.04 -9.16 11.63
CA ILE A 34 10.97 -8.20 11.31
C ILE A 34 10.51 -7.44 12.57
N GLY A 35 10.44 -8.11 13.72
CA GLY A 35 10.11 -7.46 14.99
C GLY A 35 11.12 -6.43 15.47
N ARG A 36 12.31 -6.36 14.85
CA ARG A 36 13.34 -5.34 15.11
C ARG A 36 13.48 -4.32 13.97
N SER A 37 12.68 -4.45 12.92
CA SER A 37 12.71 -3.56 11.77
C SER A 37 11.76 -2.38 11.96
N ILE A 38 12.10 -1.25 11.34
CA ILE A 38 11.20 -0.11 11.19
C ILE A 38 10.73 -0.08 9.74
N PHE A 39 9.42 0.02 9.54
CA PHE A 39 8.82 0.17 8.22
C PHE A 39 8.32 1.60 8.05
N PHE A 40 8.67 2.19 6.91
CA PHE A 40 8.17 3.49 6.50
C PHE A 40 7.28 3.32 5.27
N VAL A 41 6.06 3.85 5.34
CA VAL A 41 5.09 3.81 4.23
C VAL A 41 4.81 5.24 3.80
N GLY A 42 5.21 5.59 2.58
CA GLY A 42 4.90 6.87 1.95
C GLY A 42 3.72 6.74 1.00
N MET A 43 2.60 7.39 1.30
CA MET A 43 1.35 7.30 0.52
C MET A 43 0.56 8.63 0.57
N GLY A 44 -0.50 8.77 -0.24
CA GLY A 44 -1.39 9.93 -0.21
C GLY A 44 -1.37 10.75 -1.50
N SER A 45 -0.30 11.52 -1.73
CA SER A 45 -0.28 12.55 -2.79
C SER A 45 -0.55 11.99 -4.18
N ASN A 46 0.05 10.85 -4.51
CA ASN A 46 -0.15 10.20 -5.80
C ASN A 46 -1.55 9.62 -5.95
N ASP A 47 -2.25 9.29 -4.86
CA ASP A 47 -3.60 8.75 -4.94
C ASP A 47 -4.63 9.85 -5.25
N TYR A 48 -4.44 11.05 -4.71
CA TYR A 48 -5.20 12.23 -5.12
C TYR A 48 -4.89 12.67 -6.54
N LEU A 49 -3.61 12.80 -6.91
CA LEU A 49 -3.22 13.25 -8.24
C LEU A 49 -3.72 12.26 -9.31
N ASN A 50 -3.44 10.96 -9.12
CA ASN A 50 -3.70 9.96 -10.13
C ASN A 50 -5.09 9.35 -10.09
N ASN A 51 -5.89 9.57 -9.05
CA ASN A 51 -7.22 8.98 -9.00
C ASN A 51 -8.31 9.98 -8.61
N TYR A 52 -8.04 11.29 -8.57
CA TYR A 52 -9.07 12.30 -8.28
C TYR A 52 -8.87 13.63 -9.01
N LEU A 53 -7.68 14.21 -8.97
CA LEU A 53 -7.46 15.57 -9.48
C LEU A 53 -7.26 15.62 -11.00
N MET A 54 -6.68 14.57 -11.59
CA MET A 54 -6.44 14.53 -13.03
C MET A 54 -7.76 14.50 -13.83
N PRO A 55 -7.88 15.29 -14.92
CA PRO A 55 -9.15 15.46 -15.67
C PRO A 55 -9.74 14.18 -16.26
N ASN A 56 -8.90 13.18 -16.55
CA ASN A 56 -9.28 11.93 -17.17
C ASN A 56 -9.82 10.87 -16.20
N TYR A 57 -9.93 11.16 -14.90
CA TYR A 57 -10.44 10.20 -13.91
C TYR A 57 -11.89 10.48 -13.55
N VAL A 58 -12.74 9.47 -13.70
CA VAL A 58 -14.20 9.58 -13.49
C VAL A 58 -14.56 9.83 -12.03
N THR A 59 -13.72 9.41 -11.09
CA THR A 59 -13.85 9.63 -9.65
C THR A 59 -14.07 11.09 -9.26
N ARG A 60 -13.48 12.05 -10.00
CA ARG A 60 -13.71 13.50 -9.80
C ARG A 60 -15.16 13.92 -10.03
N ASN A 61 -15.87 13.18 -10.88
CA ASN A 61 -17.27 13.41 -11.23
C ASN A 61 -18.22 12.58 -10.35
N GLN A 62 -17.69 11.60 -9.61
CA GLN A 62 -18.46 10.70 -8.75
C GLN A 62 -18.43 11.13 -7.28
N TYR A 63 -17.33 11.74 -6.82
CA TYR A 63 -17.12 12.10 -5.42
C TYR A 63 -16.74 13.57 -5.27
N THR A 64 -17.24 14.20 -4.22
CA THR A 64 -16.64 15.44 -3.70
C THR A 64 -15.26 15.15 -3.10
N GLY A 65 -14.44 16.18 -2.93
CA GLY A 65 -13.09 16.00 -2.36
C GLY A 65 -13.12 15.35 -0.99
N GLN A 66 -14.10 15.70 -0.16
CA GLN A 66 -14.31 15.10 1.16
C GLN A 66 -14.70 13.63 1.08
N GLN A 67 -15.62 13.26 0.17
CA GLN A 67 -16.02 11.86 -0.01
C GLN A 67 -14.86 11.00 -0.51
N PHE A 68 -14.06 11.52 -1.44
CA PHE A 68 -12.87 10.82 -1.91
C PHE A 68 -11.82 10.68 -0.79
N ALA A 69 -11.64 11.71 0.05
CA ALA A 69 -10.77 11.64 1.21
C ALA A 69 -11.19 10.53 2.18
N SER A 70 -12.48 10.44 2.50
CA SER A 70 -13.02 9.35 3.34
C SER A 70 -12.79 7.98 2.71
N LEU A 71 -13.11 7.82 1.42
CA LEU A 71 -12.87 6.57 0.68
C LEU A 71 -11.40 6.14 0.74
N LEU A 72 -10.48 7.09 0.59
CA LEU A 72 -9.05 6.82 0.57
C LEU A 72 -8.52 6.43 1.96
N VAL A 73 -9.00 7.08 3.01
CA VAL A 73 -8.66 6.72 4.40
C VAL A 73 -9.18 5.31 4.74
N ASP A 74 -10.41 4.98 4.34
CA ASP A 74 -10.97 3.65 4.57
C ASP A 74 -10.16 2.56 3.84
N GLU A 75 -9.73 2.82 2.61
CA GLU A 75 -8.87 1.90 1.86
C GLU A 75 -7.48 1.76 2.50
N TYR A 76 -6.88 2.85 2.99
CA TYR A 76 -5.61 2.80 3.72
C TYR A 76 -5.71 2.01 5.02
N ALA A 77 -6.81 2.17 5.76
CA ALA A 77 -7.05 1.38 6.96
C ALA A 77 -7.06 -0.11 6.63
N ARG A 78 -7.85 -0.52 5.62
CA ARG A 78 -7.93 -1.92 5.16
C ARG A 78 -6.59 -2.49 4.68
N GLN A 79 -5.71 -1.64 4.15
CA GLN A 79 -4.39 -2.05 3.64
C GLN A 79 -3.33 -2.21 4.74
N LEU A 80 -3.51 -1.52 5.87
CA LEU A 80 -2.51 -1.45 6.94
C LEU A 80 -2.91 -2.23 8.21
N THR A 81 -4.12 -2.80 8.25
CA THR A 81 -4.65 -3.59 9.38
C THR A 81 -5.14 -4.95 8.91
#